data_AF-A0A655EMB1-F1
#
_entry.id   AF-A0A655EMB1-F1
#
_cell.length_a   1.000
_cell.length_b   1.000
_cell.length_c   1.000
_cell.angle_alpha   90.00
_cell.angle_beta   90.00
_cell.angle_gamma   90.00
#
_symmetry.space_group_name_H-M   'P 1'
#
loop_
_entity.id
_entity.type
_entity.pdbx_description
1 polymer ?
#
loop_
_entity_poly.entity_id
_entity_poly.type
_entity_poly.pdbx_seq_one_letter_code
_entity_poly.pdbx_strand_id
1 'polypeptide(L)'
;MLPALVGCASRDADIVPLVKPQFEVGKGQVGPGGVVHDPQLRARSVLAVARRAQELGWHSVGVKASPLPGPSGNVEYFLWLRTQTDRALSAKGLEDAVHRAISEGP
;
A
#
# COMPACT_ATOMS: atom_id res chain seq x y z
N MET A 1 -11.20 -4.10 -6.47
CA MET A 1 -10.95 -5.10 -5.41
C MET A 1 -11.30 -4.56 -4.02
N LEU A 2 -10.74 -3.43 -3.58
CA LEU A 2 -11.00 -2.88 -2.22
C LEU A 2 -12.47 -2.81 -1.78
N PRO A 3 -13.45 -2.37 -2.61
CA PRO A 3 -14.86 -2.32 -2.17
C PRO A 3 -15.41 -3.67 -1.72
N ALA A 4 -15.04 -4.76 -2.39
CA ALA A 4 -15.47 -6.10 -2.02
C ALA A 4 -14.82 -6.56 -0.71
N LEU A 5 -13.52 -6.31 -0.52
CA LEU A 5 -12.82 -6.62 0.74
C LEU A 5 -13.44 -5.88 1.92
N VAL A 6 -13.71 -4.58 1.76
CA VAL A 6 -14.36 -3.75 2.78
C VAL A 6 -15.75 -4.26 3.12
N GLY A 7 -16.53 -4.71 2.12
CA GLY A 7 -17.88 -5.26 2.33
C GLY A 7 -17.92 -6.59 3.09
N CYS A 8 -16.80 -7.32 3.14
CA CYS A 8 -16.71 -8.60 3.86
C CYS A 8 -16.14 -8.46 5.29
N ALA A 9 -15.65 -7.28 5.67
CA ALA A 9 -14.94 -7.08 6.93
C ALA A 9 -15.88 -6.55 8.03
N SER A 10 -15.76 -7.11 9.23
CA SER A 10 -16.35 -6.54 10.45
C SER A 10 -15.75 -5.16 10.75
N ARG A 11 -16.48 -4.31 11.48
CA ARG A 11 -16.04 -2.93 11.79
C ARG A 11 -14.76 -2.84 12.62
N ASP A 12 -14.44 -3.90 13.36
CA ASP A 12 -13.27 -4.02 14.22
C ASP A 12 -12.12 -4.81 13.56
N ALA A 13 -12.30 -5.27 12.32
CA ALA A 13 -11.32 -6.08 11.62
C ALA A 13 -10.11 -5.27 11.13
N ASP A 14 -9.02 -5.99 10.91
CA ASP A 14 -7.83 -5.52 10.22
C ASP A 14 -7.85 -6.01 8.77
N ILE A 15 -7.68 -5.10 7.82
CA ILE A 15 -7.42 -5.46 6.42
C ILE A 15 -5.96 -5.12 6.13
N VAL A 16 -5.19 -6.11 5.68
CA VAL A 16 -3.75 -5.96 5.40
C VAL A 16 -3.43 -6.35 3.96
N PRO A 17 -3.88 -5.58 2.95
CA PRO A 17 -3.54 -5.86 1.56
C PRO A 17 -2.03 -5.74 1.32
N LEU A 18 -1.53 -6.62 0.45
CA LEU A 18 -0.21 -6.52 -0.13
C LEU A 18 -0.30 -5.69 -1.42
N VAL A 19 0.15 -4.44 -1.35
CA VAL A 19 0.20 -3.52 -2.48
C VAL A 19 1.39 -3.89 -3.37
N LYS A 20 1.09 -4.08 -4.65
CA LYS A 20 2.04 -4.54 -5.67
C LYS A 20 2.16 -3.47 -6.75
N PRO A 21 3.16 -2.57 -6.68
CA PRO A 21 3.26 -1.41 -7.58
C PRO A 21 3.10 -1.77 -9.06
N GLN A 22 3.63 -2.91 -9.51
CA GLN A 22 3.54 -3.39 -10.89
C GLN A 22 2.12 -3.59 -11.43
N PHE A 23 1.11 -3.69 -10.56
CA PHE A 23 -0.32 -3.77 -10.93
C PHE A 23 -1.08 -2.46 -10.71
N GLU A 24 -0.48 -1.51 -9.99
CA GLU A 24 -1.11 -0.22 -9.64
C GLU A 24 -0.63 0.93 -10.53
N VAL A 25 0.56 0.82 -11.12
CA VAL A 25 1.11 1.84 -12.03
C VAL A 25 0.51 1.73 -13.43
N GLY A 26 0.45 2.85 -14.15
CA GLY A 26 -0.09 2.91 -15.51
C GLY A 26 0.79 2.23 -16.56
N LYS A 27 0.23 2.01 -17.75
CA LYS A 27 0.97 1.48 -18.91
C LYS A 27 2.19 2.37 -19.20
N GLY A 28 3.36 1.76 -19.39
CA GLY A 28 4.64 2.45 -19.65
C GLY A 28 5.43 2.84 -18.40
N GLN A 29 4.91 2.60 -17.19
CA GLN A 29 5.61 2.86 -15.92
C GLN A 29 6.26 1.61 -15.31
N VAL A 30 6.09 0.47 -15.97
CA VAL A 30 6.74 -0.79 -15.62
C VAL A 30 7.96 -0.96 -16.52
N GLY A 31 9.13 -1.12 -15.91
CA GLY A 31 10.40 -1.27 -16.61
C GLY A 31 10.62 -2.67 -17.21
N PRO A 32 11.81 -2.91 -17.79
CA PRO A 32 12.22 -4.23 -18.27
C PRO A 32 12.03 -5.30 -17.19
N GLY A 33 11.61 -6.50 -17.60
CA GLY A 33 11.37 -7.61 -16.67
C GLY A 33 10.11 -7.46 -15.80
N GLY A 34 9.26 -6.45 -16.06
CA GLY A 34 8.03 -6.28 -15.30
C GLY A 34 8.23 -5.63 -13.93
N VAL A 35 9.32 -4.88 -13.73
CA VAL A 35 9.73 -4.35 -12.42
C VAL A 35 9.56 -2.83 -12.34
N VAL A 36 9.04 -2.35 -11.21
CA VAL A 36 8.92 -0.91 -10.91
C VAL A 36 10.16 -0.43 -10.15
N HIS A 37 11.15 0.06 -10.89
CA HIS A 37 12.43 0.52 -10.33
C HIS A 37 12.33 1.88 -9.62
N ASP A 38 11.45 2.77 -10.07
CA ASP A 38 11.33 4.11 -9.52
C ASP A 38 10.68 4.08 -8.11
N PRO A 39 11.39 4.50 -7.05
CA PRO A 39 10.85 4.56 -5.69
C PRO A 39 9.63 5.49 -5.57
N GLN A 40 9.56 6.56 -6.37
CA GLN A 40 8.42 7.48 -6.36
C GLN A 40 7.17 6.84 -6.96
N LEU A 41 7.32 5.98 -7.97
CA LEU A 41 6.20 5.19 -8.49
C LEU A 41 5.69 4.20 -7.44
N ARG A 42 6.59 3.50 -6.74
CA ARG A 42 6.21 2.59 -5.65
C ARG A 42 5.47 3.31 -4.52
N ALA A 43 5.99 4.47 -4.09
CA ALA A 43 5.34 5.28 -3.07
C ALA A 43 3.94 5.75 -3.51
N ARG A 44 3.81 6.24 -4.75
CA ARG A 44 2.51 6.65 -5.31
C ARG A 44 1.50 5.51 -5.37
N SER A 45 1.92 4.29 -5.68
CA SER A 45 1.04 3.12 -5.66
C SER A 45 0.44 2.88 -4.26
N VAL A 46 1.26 2.91 -3.22
CA VAL A 46 0.78 2.73 -1.83
C VAL A 46 -0.17 3.85 -1.42
N LEU A 47 0.18 5.10 -1.73
CA LEU A 47 -0.66 6.27 -1.42
C LEU A 47 -1.99 6.24 -2.18
N ALA A 48 -2.02 5.78 -3.43
CA ALA A 48 -3.23 5.64 -4.21
C ALA A 48 -4.19 4.61 -3.60
N VAL A 49 -3.67 3.45 -3.18
CA VAL A 49 -4.46 2.42 -2.49
C VAL A 49 -4.97 2.93 -1.14
N ALA A 50 -4.13 3.61 -0.36
CA ALA A 50 -4.52 4.22 0.91
C ALA A 50 -5.63 5.27 0.75
N ARG A 51 -5.51 6.14 -0.25
CA ARG A 51 -6.55 7.12 -0.59
C ARG A 51 -7.87 6.44 -0.92
N ARG A 52 -7.83 5.40 -1.76
CA ARG A 52 -9.04 4.65 -2.13
C ARG A 52 -9.67 3.94 -0.93
N ALA A 53 -8.86 3.43 0.01
CA ALA A 53 -9.36 2.87 1.26
C ALA A 53 -10.04 3.94 2.13
N GLN A 54 -9.45 5.13 2.23
CA GLN A 54 -10.02 6.24 3.00
C GLN A 54 -11.37 6.71 2.44
N GLU A 55 -11.52 6.77 1.12
CA GLU A 55 -12.81 7.05 0.45
C GLU A 55 -13.89 6.00 0.79
N LEU A 56 -13.50 4.81 1.21
CA LEU A 56 -14.38 3.72 1.63
C LEU A 56 -14.54 3.65 3.17
N GLY A 57 -14.01 4.63 3.92
CA GLY A 57 -14.10 4.70 5.38
C GLY A 57 -13.08 3.86 6.13
N TRP A 58 -11.98 3.47 5.48
CA TRP A 58 -10.88 2.70 6.08
C TRP A 58 -9.61 3.53 6.16
N HIS A 59 -9.06 3.66 7.36
CA HIS A 59 -7.90 4.49 7.65
C HIS A 59 -6.62 3.66 7.66
N SER A 60 -5.53 4.24 7.13
CA SER A 60 -4.21 3.63 7.20
C SER A 60 -3.63 3.74 8.61
N VAL A 61 -3.15 2.62 9.14
CA VAL A 61 -2.54 2.52 10.47
C VAL A 61 -1.04 2.27 10.38
N GLY A 62 -0.58 1.62 9.31
CA GLY A 62 0.83 1.31 9.11
C GLY A 62 1.16 0.89 7.69
N VAL A 63 2.45 1.00 7.34
CA VAL A 63 3.01 0.56 6.07
C VAL A 63 4.30 -0.20 6.37
N LYS A 64 4.50 -1.36 5.72
CA LYS A 64 5.75 -2.12 5.82
C LYS A 64 6.08 -2.78 4.48
N ALA A 65 7.34 -2.73 4.08
CA ALA A 65 7.79 -3.51 2.92
C ALA A 65 7.71 -5.01 3.24
N SER A 66 7.24 -5.81 2.28
CA SER A 66 7.32 -7.27 2.35
C SER A 66 8.80 -7.66 2.44
N PRO A 67 9.18 -8.58 3.35
CA PRO A 67 10.58 -8.99 3.52
C PRO A 67 11.12 -9.81 2.35
N LEU A 68 10.22 -10.23 1.44
CA LEU A 68 10.57 -10.95 0.23
C LEU A 68 10.05 -10.16 -0.97
N PRO A 69 10.89 -9.94 -1.99
CA PRO A 69 10.42 -9.41 -3.26
C PRO A 69 9.55 -10.45 -3.99
N GLY A 70 8.70 -9.97 -4.89
CA GLY A 70 7.95 -10.85 -5.79
C GLY A 70 8.90 -11.63 -6.73
N PRO A 71 8.41 -12.66 -7.44
CA PRO A 71 9.26 -13.55 -8.26
C PRO A 71 10.13 -12.83 -9.31
N SER A 72 9.65 -11.71 -9.83
CA SER A 72 10.38 -10.87 -10.81
C SER A 72 11.26 -9.80 -10.17
N GLY A 73 11.33 -9.71 -8.83
CA GLY A 73 12.12 -8.72 -8.10
C GLY A 73 11.37 -7.45 -7.68
N ASN A 74 10.04 -7.39 -7.81
CA ASN A 74 9.27 -6.23 -7.34
C ASN A 74 9.25 -6.18 -5.82
N VAL A 75 9.54 -5.01 -5.25
CA VAL A 75 9.29 -4.73 -3.84
C VAL A 75 7.80 -4.46 -3.65
N GLU A 76 7.18 -5.21 -2.73
CA GLU A 76 5.75 -5.14 -2.42
C GLU A 76 5.55 -4.60 -1.00
N TYR A 77 4.41 -3.99 -0.72
CA TYR A 77 4.18 -3.25 0.54
C TYR A 77 2.88 -3.67 1.21
N PHE A 78 2.95 -4.12 2.45
CA PHE A 78 1.77 -4.27 3.30
C PHE A 78 1.27 -2.90 3.72
N LEU A 79 -0.03 -2.68 3.54
CA LEU A 79 -0.75 -1.52 4.05
C LEU A 79 -1.75 -2.01 5.09
N TRP A 80 -1.64 -1.55 6.32
CA TRP A 80 -2.58 -1.91 7.38
C TRP A 80 -3.73 -0.90 7.44
N LEU A 81 -4.96 -1.40 7.32
CA LEU A 81 -6.18 -0.61 7.29
C LEU A 81 -7.15 -1.00 8.42
N ARG A 82 -7.78 0.00 9.04
CA ARG A 82 -8.88 -0.17 10.02
C ARG A 82 -9.94 0.92 9.85
N THR A 83 -11.21 0.59 10.07
CA THR A 83 -12.30 1.59 10.13
C THR A 83 -12.52 2.11 11.57
N GLN A 84 -12.37 1.26 12.59
CA GLN A 84 -12.36 1.67 14.00
C GLN A 84 -10.93 1.64 14.56
N THR A 85 -10.35 2.81 14.80
CA THR A 85 -8.98 2.94 15.30
C THR A 85 -8.72 4.29 15.99
N ASP A 86 -7.91 4.26 17.04
CA ASP A 86 -7.37 5.43 17.76
C ASP A 86 -6.03 5.92 17.21
N ARG A 87 -5.48 5.19 16.23
CA ARG A 87 -4.10 5.32 15.72
C ARG A 87 -4.05 5.45 14.20
N ALA A 88 -5.09 6.03 13.61
CA ALA A 88 -5.07 6.40 12.20
C ALA A 88 -3.90 7.35 11.93
N LEU A 89 -3.12 7.05 10.89
CA LEU A 89 -2.05 7.94 10.44
C LEU A 89 -2.66 9.22 9.86
N SER A 90 -2.10 10.37 10.25
CA SER A 90 -2.36 11.62 9.54
C SER A 90 -1.81 11.56 8.12
N ALA A 91 -2.18 12.50 7.25
CA ALA A 91 -1.63 12.56 5.89
C ALA A 91 -0.08 12.56 5.90
N LYS A 92 0.52 13.43 6.72
CA LYS A 92 1.98 13.47 6.91
C LYS A 92 2.52 12.18 7.51
N GLY A 93 1.84 11.60 8.50
CA GLY A 93 2.25 10.34 9.12
C GLY A 93 2.27 9.16 8.14
N LEU A 94 1.30 9.13 7.21
CA LEU A 94 1.25 8.14 6.14
C LEU A 94 2.37 8.36 5.13
N GLU A 95 2.61 9.60 4.68
CA GLU A 95 3.72 9.94 3.80
C GLU A 95 5.07 9.51 4.39
N ASP A 96 5.30 9.82 5.67
CA ASP A 96 6.52 9.43 6.39
C ASP A 96 6.65 7.91 6.51
N ALA A 97 5.56 7.18 6.79
CA ALA A 97 5.55 5.73 6.86
C ALA A 97 5.85 5.07 5.52
N VAL A 98 5.26 5.58 4.43
CA VAL A 98 5.53 5.16 3.06
C VAL A 98 7.01 5.42 2.73
N HIS A 99 7.52 6.63 2.99
CA HIS A 99 8.91 6.96 2.69
C HIS A 99 9.90 6.03 3.42
N ARG A 100 9.66 5.73 4.70
CA ARG A 100 10.47 4.75 5.45
C ARG A 100 10.41 3.37 4.82
N ALA A 101 9.22 2.86 4.52
CA ALA A 101 9.07 1.53 3.92
C ALA A 101 9.74 1.42 2.54
N ILE A 102 9.68 2.46 1.71
CA ILE A 102 10.38 2.50 0.41
C ILE A 102 11.89 2.50 0.59
N SER A 103 12.39 3.22 1.60
CA SER A 103 13.84 3.38 1.86
C SER A 103 14.46 2.15 2.53
N GLU A 104 13.73 1.50 3.43
CA GLU A 104 14.14 0.24 4.06
C GLU A 104 14.22 -0.90 3.04
N GLY A 105 13.24 -0.98 2.13
CA GLY A 105 13.15 -2.10 1.20
C GLY A 105 12.74 -3.42 1.89
N PRO A 106 12.77 -4.54 1.14
CA PRO A 106 12.58 -5.88 1.70
C PRO A 106 13.68 -6.26 2.69
#